data_AF-A0A4R5L3Y2-F1
#
_entry.id   AF-A0A4R5L3Y2-F1
#
_cell.length_a   1.000
_cell.length_b   1.000
_cell.length_c   1.000
_cell.angle_alpha   90.00
_cell.angle_beta   90.00
_cell.angle_gamma   90.00
#
_symmetry.space_group_name_H-M   'P 1'
#
loop_
_entity.id
_entity.type
_entity.pdbx_description
1 polymer ?
#
loop_
_entity_poly.entity_id
_entity_poly.type
_entity_poly.pdbx_seq_one_letter_code
_entity_poly.pdbx_strand_id
1 'polypeptide(L)'
;MSTAYKRREGMVADRNMANSSDLATSLIDAKLMLLRDGAVQLYRVEKQGSSVLAAIPLSPAPEAGLAQLRHEYGIRARLEHGFALRPIQFVIHNQNPAMLLHDPRGQMLNGLVGAAMPLEAFMRHAARMALALASAHAAGLVHGALTPANFMVHSEGRRAWLTGFRALRAVPDAEAFDSDILANVDPERVHYVAPEATGRLRRPVDARSDLYSLGCIFYQMLTGSVLFPNLAPSEEIHAHIARRPMDGSAASVIAPQLLPILLRLLAKEPQERYQAATDVVKDLLALHAPGSGDDAPAPAIALGAVQCVDSRP
;
A
#
# COMPACT_ATOMS: atom_id res chain seq x y z
N MET A 1 2.68 44.57 49.55
CA MET A 1 2.18 43.20 49.28
C MET A 1 1.70 43.19 47.83
N SER A 2 2.07 42.33 46.89
CA SER A 2 3.11 41.30 46.74
C SER A 2 3.04 40.87 45.26
N THR A 3 4.20 40.72 44.61
CA THR A 3 4.54 39.75 43.53
C THR A 3 3.58 39.58 42.33
N ALA A 4 3.93 40.03 41.12
CA ALA A 4 4.82 39.38 40.15
C ALA A 4 4.40 37.96 39.70
N TYR A 5 3.78 37.86 38.51
CA TYR A 5 3.94 36.70 37.62
C TYR A 5 3.86 37.12 36.15
N LYS A 6 5.02 37.48 35.60
CA LYS A 6 5.33 37.55 34.16
C LYS A 6 6.01 36.23 33.81
N ARG A 7 5.49 35.44 32.86
CA ARG A 7 6.23 34.70 31.80
C ARG A 7 5.57 33.40 31.35
N ARG A 8 5.70 33.18 30.02
CA ARG A 8 5.78 31.91 29.28
C ARG A 8 4.47 31.22 28.93
N GLU A 9 3.89 31.63 27.81
CA GLU A 9 3.47 30.70 26.76
C GLU A 9 3.90 31.27 25.41
N GLY A 10 5.16 30.98 25.07
CA GLY A 10 5.68 31.16 23.72
C GLY A 10 6.12 29.80 23.21
N MET A 11 5.75 29.52 21.96
CA MET A 11 6.53 28.66 21.05
C MET A 11 6.56 27.16 21.37
N VAL A 12 5.50 26.45 20.95
CA VAL A 12 5.55 25.00 20.64
C VAL A 12 5.20 24.75 19.16
N ALA A 13 5.38 25.76 18.31
CA ALA A 13 5.56 25.59 16.87
C ALA A 13 7.06 25.78 16.57
N ASP A 14 7.58 25.13 15.52
CA ASP A 14 8.93 25.30 14.96
C ASP A 14 10.14 24.56 15.57
N ARG A 15 9.96 23.39 16.20
CA ARG A 15 11.09 22.43 16.33
C ARG A 15 11.14 21.32 15.28
N ASN A 16 10.04 21.05 14.58
CA ASN A 16 10.00 20.00 13.55
C ASN A 16 10.35 20.48 12.12
N MET A 17 10.23 21.78 11.83
CA MET A 17 10.60 22.33 10.50
C MET A 17 12.10 22.59 10.36
N ALA A 18 12.79 22.97 11.44
CA ALA A 18 14.24 23.20 11.41
C ALA A 18 15.06 21.91 11.17
N ASN A 19 14.51 20.74 11.52
CA ASN A 19 15.17 19.46 11.29
C ASN A 19 14.98 18.92 9.85
N SER A 20 13.92 19.32 9.14
CA SER A 20 13.63 18.78 7.80
C SER A 20 14.53 19.39 6.72
N SER A 21 14.91 20.67 6.85
CA SER A 21 15.89 21.32 5.98
C SER A 21 17.29 20.72 6.14
N ASP A 22 17.65 20.37 7.38
CA ASP A 22 18.98 19.85 7.73
C ASP A 22 19.17 18.36 7.40
N LEU A 23 18.06 17.63 7.20
CA LEU A 23 18.04 16.25 6.69
C LEU A 23 18.14 16.21 5.16
N ALA A 24 17.62 17.22 4.45
CA ALA A 24 17.76 17.36 3.00
C ALA A 24 19.24 17.54 2.56
N THR A 25 20.05 18.18 3.40
CA THR A 25 21.49 18.38 3.18
C THR A 25 22.31 17.09 3.37
N SER A 26 21.74 16.05 4.01
CA SER A 26 22.45 14.83 4.44
C SER A 26 22.06 13.57 3.66
N LEU A 27 21.46 13.69 2.47
CA LEU A 27 21.13 12.56 1.59
C LEU A 27 22.37 11.81 1.04
N ILE A 28 23.58 12.35 1.25
CA ILE A 28 24.86 11.76 0.81
C ILE A 28 25.30 10.56 1.65
N ASP A 29 24.83 10.44 2.90
CA ASP A 29 25.08 9.27 3.76
C ASP A 29 23.86 8.34 3.79
N ALA A 30 23.54 7.69 2.67
CA ALA A 30 22.44 6.73 2.60
C ALA A 30 22.73 5.54 3.55
N LYS A 31 21.87 5.33 4.56
CA LYS A 31 22.12 4.31 5.60
C LYS A 31 21.48 2.95 5.31
N LEU A 32 20.42 2.87 4.50
CA LEU A 32 19.89 1.58 4.03
C LEU A 32 18.96 1.76 2.82
N MET A 33 19.23 1.06 1.72
CA MET A 33 18.26 0.90 0.63
C MET A 33 17.17 -0.08 1.09
N LEU A 34 15.92 0.36 1.15
CA LEU A 34 14.79 -0.47 1.58
C LEU A 34 14.07 -1.13 0.41
N LEU A 35 14.02 -0.45 -0.73
CA LEU A 35 13.29 -0.91 -1.90
C LEU A 35 13.86 -0.27 -3.17
N ARG A 36 13.88 -1.06 -4.22
CA ARG A 36 13.96 -0.62 -5.61
C ARG A 36 12.77 -1.25 -6.33
N ASP A 37 11.80 -0.44 -6.74
CA ASP A 37 10.56 -0.88 -7.39
C ASP A 37 10.28 0.03 -8.58
N GLY A 38 10.30 -0.55 -9.79
CA GLY A 38 9.96 0.17 -11.01
C GLY A 38 10.72 1.49 -11.18
N ALA A 39 9.98 2.60 -11.08
CA ALA A 39 10.46 3.95 -11.31
C ALA A 39 10.91 4.70 -10.04
N VAL A 40 10.86 4.09 -8.84
CA VAL A 40 11.19 4.76 -7.58
C VAL A 40 12.05 3.87 -6.68
N GLN A 41 13.03 4.48 -6.02
CA GLN A 41 13.82 3.87 -4.95
C GLN A 41 13.46 4.49 -3.61
N LEU A 42 13.37 3.66 -2.56
CA LEU A 42 13.09 4.10 -1.21
C LEU A 42 14.29 3.82 -0.30
N TYR A 43 14.79 4.87 0.34
CA TYR A 43 15.90 4.80 1.29
C TYR A 43 15.43 5.18 2.68
N ARG A 44 16.02 4.54 3.70
CA ARG A 44 15.94 5.02 5.08
C ARG A 44 17.19 5.83 5.39
N VAL A 45 16.99 7.06 5.88
CA VAL A 45 18.05 7.97 6.28
C VAL A 45 17.93 8.23 7.78
N GLU A 46 18.97 7.87 8.53
CA GLU A 46 19.02 8.05 9.98
C GLU A 46 20.06 9.11 10.37
N LYS A 47 19.65 10.14 11.11
CA LYS A 47 20.52 11.20 11.65
C LYS A 47 20.21 11.42 13.13
N GLN A 48 21.21 11.20 13.98
CA GLN A 48 21.15 11.51 15.43
C GLN A 48 19.88 10.97 16.14
N GLY A 49 19.50 9.72 15.87
CA GLY A 49 18.32 9.07 16.48
C GLY A 49 16.99 9.37 15.79
N SER A 50 16.93 10.34 14.87
CA SER A 50 15.78 10.58 13.98
C SER A 50 15.91 9.78 12.69
N SER A 51 14.78 9.36 12.12
CA SER A 51 14.73 8.64 10.85
C SER A 51 13.68 9.22 9.91
N VAL A 52 14.01 9.27 8.63
CA VAL A 52 13.10 9.67 7.54
C VAL A 52 13.26 8.71 6.36
N LEU A 53 12.21 8.59 5.56
CA LEU A 53 12.28 7.88 4.29
C LEU A 53 12.50 8.88 3.15
N ALA A 54 13.33 8.52 2.19
CA ALA A 54 13.57 9.30 0.98
C ALA A 54 13.21 8.47 -0.25
N ALA A 55 12.18 8.90 -0.98
CA ALA A 55 11.79 8.31 -2.25
C ALA A 55 12.41 9.10 -3.41
N ILE A 56 13.12 8.41 -4.31
CA ILE A 56 13.92 9.02 -5.39
C ILE A 56 13.53 8.36 -6.72
N PRO A 57 13.28 9.11 -7.80
CA PRO A 57 13.05 8.53 -9.12
C PRO A 57 14.25 7.75 -9.65
N LEU A 58 14.00 6.61 -10.28
CA LEU A 58 15.03 5.73 -10.86
C LEU A 58 15.32 6.09 -12.34
N SER A 59 16.60 6.08 -12.73
CA SER A 59 17.04 6.13 -14.12
C SER A 59 16.94 4.74 -14.79
N PRO A 60 16.55 4.63 -16.08
CA PRO A 60 16.59 5.67 -17.11
C PRO A 60 15.28 6.46 -17.33
N ALA A 61 14.21 6.21 -16.57
CA ALA A 61 12.90 6.87 -16.76
C ALA A 61 12.49 7.76 -15.56
N PRO A 62 13.28 8.80 -15.22
CA PRO A 62 13.04 9.62 -14.02
C PRO A 62 11.72 10.40 -14.08
N GLU A 63 11.19 10.70 -15.27
CA GLU A 63 9.94 11.44 -15.42
C GLU A 63 8.73 10.67 -14.88
N ALA A 64 8.65 9.37 -15.15
CA ALA A 64 7.57 8.52 -14.66
C ALA A 64 7.59 8.41 -13.13
N GLY A 65 8.78 8.20 -12.56
CA GLY A 65 8.98 8.19 -11.11
C GLY A 65 8.65 9.54 -10.47
N LEU A 66 9.11 10.64 -11.07
CA LEU A 66 8.81 11.99 -10.58
C LEU A 66 7.32 12.32 -10.65
N ALA A 67 6.62 11.92 -11.72
CA ALA A 67 5.18 12.10 -11.85
C ALA A 67 4.42 11.32 -10.77
N GLN A 68 4.84 10.08 -10.48
CA GLN A 68 4.29 9.29 -9.38
C GLN A 68 4.48 9.99 -8.03
N LEU A 69 5.71 10.40 -7.70
CA LEU A 69 5.99 11.09 -6.43
C LEU A 69 5.18 12.40 -6.32
N ARG A 70 5.08 13.17 -7.41
CA ARG A 70 4.32 14.43 -7.44
C ARG A 70 2.84 14.19 -7.15
N HIS A 71 2.28 13.13 -7.71
CA HIS A 71 0.91 12.74 -7.44
C HIS A 71 0.70 12.39 -5.97
N GLU A 72 1.52 11.48 -5.42
CA GLU A 72 1.43 11.05 -4.02
C GLU A 72 1.59 12.23 -3.04
N TYR A 73 2.54 13.13 -3.30
CA TYR A 73 2.67 14.36 -2.53
C TYR A 73 1.46 15.28 -2.65
N GLY A 74 0.83 15.35 -3.82
CA GLY A 74 -0.37 16.16 -4.07
C GLY A 74 -1.56 15.72 -3.21
N ILE A 75 -1.66 14.42 -2.92
CA ILE A 75 -2.74 13.85 -2.09
C ILE A 75 -2.37 13.72 -0.60
N ARG A 76 -1.20 14.19 -0.17
CA ARG A 76 -0.66 13.99 1.20
C ARG A 76 -1.58 14.43 2.36
N ALA A 77 -2.53 15.33 2.10
CA ALA A 77 -3.51 15.77 3.11
C ALA A 77 -4.51 14.65 3.47
N ARG A 78 -4.74 13.70 2.55
CA ARG A 78 -5.63 12.54 2.73
C ARG A 78 -4.87 11.30 3.20
N LEU A 79 -3.53 11.34 3.22
CA LEU A 79 -2.66 10.23 3.64
C LEU A 79 -2.36 10.34 5.14
N GLU A 80 -3.18 9.74 5.98
CA GLU A 80 -3.00 9.78 7.43
C GLU A 80 -1.91 8.81 7.90
N HIS A 81 -1.20 9.18 8.98
CA HIS A 81 -0.12 8.36 9.57
C HIS A 81 -0.56 6.97 10.03
N GLY A 82 -1.87 6.77 10.25
CA GLY A 82 -2.42 5.50 10.67
C GLY A 82 -2.32 4.39 9.61
N PHE A 83 -2.33 4.76 8.32
CA PHE A 83 -2.40 3.80 7.22
C PHE A 83 -1.45 4.07 6.06
N ALA A 84 -0.78 5.22 6.00
CA ALA A 84 0.11 5.57 4.89
C ALA A 84 1.47 6.12 5.35
N LEU A 85 2.50 5.92 4.53
CA LEU A 85 3.77 6.63 4.63
C LEU A 85 3.55 8.06 4.16
N ARG A 86 3.24 8.96 5.10
CA ARG A 86 2.83 10.33 4.75
C ARG A 86 4.00 11.14 4.20
N PRO A 87 3.86 11.75 3.01
CA PRO A 87 4.85 12.70 2.49
C PRO A 87 4.99 13.94 3.38
N ILE A 88 6.23 14.36 3.63
CA ILE A 88 6.61 15.54 4.40
C ILE A 88 6.83 16.72 3.46
N GLN A 89 7.79 16.58 2.55
CA GLN A 89 8.23 17.65 1.64
C GLN A 89 8.94 17.07 0.41
N PHE A 90 8.98 17.84 -0.67
CA PHE A 90 9.91 17.62 -1.76
C PHE A 90 11.21 18.38 -1.54
N VAL A 91 12.32 17.75 -1.88
CA VAL A 91 13.66 18.34 -1.82
C VAL A 91 14.39 18.08 -3.12
N ILE A 92 15.34 18.95 -3.48
CA ILE A 92 16.30 18.69 -4.55
C ILE A 92 17.64 18.44 -3.89
N HIS A 93 18.28 17.33 -4.22
CA HIS A 93 19.59 16.97 -3.70
C HIS A 93 20.51 16.52 -4.84
N ASN A 94 21.67 17.17 -5.01
CA ASN A 94 22.59 16.93 -6.12
C ASN A 94 21.88 16.89 -7.49
N GLN A 95 21.01 17.87 -7.74
CA GLN A 95 20.17 17.99 -8.94
C GLN A 95 19.11 16.87 -9.12
N ASN A 96 19.00 15.93 -8.18
CA ASN A 96 18.00 14.87 -8.21
C ASN A 96 16.82 15.22 -7.27
N PRO A 97 15.56 15.16 -7.75
CA PRO A 97 14.41 15.34 -6.88
C PRO A 97 14.22 14.14 -5.96
N ALA A 98 13.86 14.40 -4.71
CA ALA A 98 13.49 13.40 -3.72
C ALA A 98 12.26 13.84 -2.93
N MET A 99 11.40 12.89 -2.58
CA MET A 99 10.28 13.10 -1.66
C MET A 99 10.63 12.52 -0.30
N LEU A 100 10.60 13.34 0.73
CA LEU A 100 10.78 12.87 2.11
C LEU A 100 9.43 12.41 2.69
N LEU A 101 9.43 11.29 3.40
CA LEU A 101 8.26 10.73 4.07
C LEU A 101 8.59 10.42 5.54
N HIS A 102 7.54 10.36 6.36
CA HIS A 102 7.69 9.88 7.73
C HIS A 102 8.13 8.41 7.74
N ASP A 103 9.10 8.08 8.60
CA ASP A 103 9.54 6.70 8.80
C ASP A 103 8.88 6.09 10.06
N PRO A 104 7.94 5.13 9.92
CA PRO A 104 7.40 4.40 11.05
C PRO A 104 8.33 3.28 11.55
N ARG A 105 9.55 3.16 11.00
CA ARG A 105 10.55 2.14 11.30
C ARG A 105 10.08 0.70 10.99
N GLY A 106 9.27 0.54 9.95
CA GLY A 106 8.83 -0.77 9.45
C GLY A 106 9.82 -1.41 8.47
N GLN A 107 9.43 -2.56 7.93
CA GLN A 107 10.13 -3.28 6.86
C GLN A 107 9.24 -3.32 5.62
N MET A 108 9.84 -3.26 4.43
CA MET A 108 9.08 -3.38 3.19
C MET A 108 8.64 -4.83 2.98
N LEU A 109 7.36 -5.05 2.66
CA LEU A 109 6.80 -6.38 2.47
C LEU A 109 7.47 -7.12 1.29
N ASN A 110 7.94 -6.40 0.26
CA ASN A 110 8.68 -6.99 -0.86
C ASN A 110 9.88 -7.84 -0.42
N GLY A 111 10.56 -7.44 0.68
CA GLY A 111 11.68 -8.20 1.24
C GLY A 111 11.27 -9.46 2.03
N LEU A 112 9.97 -9.68 2.24
CA LEU A 112 9.42 -10.76 3.07
C LEU A 112 8.69 -11.84 2.27
N VAL A 113 8.42 -11.63 0.97
CA VAL A 113 7.58 -12.51 0.13
C VAL A 113 8.39 -13.47 -0.77
N GLY A 114 9.71 -13.57 -0.56
CA GLY A 114 10.58 -14.49 -1.31
C GLY A 114 10.48 -15.97 -0.89
N ALA A 115 9.74 -16.26 0.18
CA ALA A 115 9.44 -17.61 0.65
C ALA A 115 8.04 -17.63 1.29
N ALA A 116 7.44 -18.82 1.39
CA ALA A 116 6.16 -18.99 2.06
C ALA A 116 6.26 -18.55 3.53
N MET A 117 5.37 -17.64 3.92
CA MET A 117 5.28 -17.11 5.28
C MET A 117 4.50 -18.09 6.17
N PRO A 118 4.96 -18.36 7.41
CA PRO A 118 4.18 -19.15 8.36
C PRO A 118 2.79 -18.56 8.58
N LEU A 119 1.78 -19.42 8.67
CA LEU A 119 0.36 -19.02 8.74
C LEU A 119 0.09 -17.94 9.80
N GLU A 120 0.64 -18.10 11.00
CA GLU A 120 0.43 -17.13 12.08
C GLU A 120 1.00 -15.75 11.76
N ALA A 121 2.21 -15.69 11.18
CA ALA A 121 2.81 -14.45 10.72
C ALA A 121 1.99 -13.83 9.59
N PHE A 122 1.56 -14.64 8.61
CA PHE A 122 0.66 -14.22 7.54
C PHE A 122 -0.60 -13.56 8.11
N MET A 123 -1.30 -14.21 9.06
CA MET A 123 -2.54 -13.71 9.64
C MET A 123 -2.36 -12.33 10.28
N ARG A 124 -1.27 -12.12 11.03
CA ARG A 124 -0.98 -10.82 11.64
C ARG A 124 -0.77 -9.73 10.58
N HIS A 125 0.03 -10.00 9.55
CA HIS A 125 0.30 -9.04 8.49
C HIS A 125 -0.95 -8.76 7.62
N ALA A 126 -1.62 -9.82 7.16
CA ALA A 126 -2.78 -9.74 6.28
C ALA A 126 -3.90 -8.87 6.86
N ALA A 127 -4.24 -9.06 8.14
CA ALA A 127 -5.29 -8.27 8.79
C ALA A 127 -4.93 -6.77 8.86
N ARG A 128 -3.65 -6.43 9.12
CA ARG A 128 -3.20 -5.04 9.18
C ARG A 128 -3.10 -4.41 7.79
N MET A 129 -2.68 -5.16 6.78
CA MET A 129 -2.64 -4.71 5.38
C MET A 129 -4.05 -4.41 4.86
N ALA A 130 -5.00 -5.32 5.09
CA ALA A 130 -6.40 -5.11 4.73
C ALA A 130 -7.00 -3.90 5.46
N LEU A 131 -6.64 -3.66 6.72
CA LEU A 131 -7.08 -2.48 7.48
C LEU A 131 -6.48 -1.18 6.93
N ALA A 132 -5.20 -1.18 6.54
CA ALA A 132 -4.58 -0.02 5.91
C ALA A 132 -5.28 0.32 4.57
N LEU A 133 -5.59 -0.70 3.77
CA LEU A 133 -6.33 -0.54 2.53
C LEU A 133 -7.77 -0.05 2.75
N ALA A 134 -8.47 -0.58 3.76
CA ALA A 134 -9.78 -0.10 4.15
C ALA A 134 -9.78 1.38 4.55
N SER A 135 -8.74 1.81 5.26
CA SER A 135 -8.58 3.21 5.67
C SER A 135 -8.33 4.13 4.46
N ALA A 136 -7.52 3.69 3.49
CA ALA A 136 -7.32 4.42 2.24
C ALA A 136 -8.63 4.53 1.44
N HIS A 137 -9.38 3.43 1.31
CA HIS A 137 -10.68 3.42 0.62
C HIS A 137 -11.71 4.33 1.31
N ALA A 138 -11.76 4.33 2.64
CA ALA A 138 -12.61 5.24 3.42
C ALA A 138 -12.23 6.73 3.22
N ALA A 139 -10.95 7.02 3.00
CA ALA A 139 -10.46 8.34 2.61
C ALA A 139 -10.72 8.67 1.12
N GLY A 140 -11.42 7.80 0.37
CA GLY A 140 -11.75 7.93 -1.04
C GLY A 140 -10.56 7.68 -1.99
N LEU A 141 -9.51 7.01 -1.52
CA LEU A 141 -8.28 6.76 -2.27
C LEU A 141 -8.27 5.32 -2.77
N VAL A 142 -8.29 5.13 -4.08
CA VAL A 142 -7.98 3.83 -4.72
C VAL A 142 -6.50 3.83 -5.07
N HIS A 143 -5.78 2.77 -4.75
CA HIS A 143 -4.35 2.68 -5.02
C HIS A 143 -4.07 2.40 -6.51
N GLY A 144 -4.83 1.49 -7.13
CA GLY A 144 -4.87 1.22 -8.57
C GLY A 144 -3.64 0.51 -9.15
N ALA A 145 -2.68 0.13 -8.31
CA ALA A 145 -1.40 -0.45 -8.75
C ALA A 145 -0.67 -1.17 -7.61
N LEU A 146 -1.42 -1.84 -6.73
CA LEU A 146 -0.91 -2.38 -5.48
C LEU A 146 0.04 -3.59 -5.72
N THR A 147 1.23 -3.54 -5.13
CA THR A 147 2.24 -4.62 -5.11
C THR A 147 2.79 -4.81 -3.69
N PRO A 148 3.60 -5.85 -3.40
CA PRO A 148 4.28 -5.99 -2.11
C PRO A 148 5.19 -4.79 -1.78
N ALA A 149 5.73 -4.12 -2.80
CA ALA A 149 6.54 -2.92 -2.63
C ALA A 149 5.76 -1.69 -2.14
N ASN A 150 4.43 -1.72 -2.20
CA ASN A 150 3.58 -0.64 -1.68
C ASN A 150 3.19 -0.81 -0.21
N PHE A 151 3.59 -1.92 0.43
CA PHE A 151 3.35 -2.13 1.85
C PHE A 151 4.65 -2.05 2.66
N MET A 152 4.66 -1.17 3.66
CA MET A 152 5.57 -1.27 4.79
C MET A 152 4.83 -1.90 5.96
N VAL A 153 5.43 -2.89 6.63
CA VAL A 153 4.83 -3.60 7.75
C VAL A 153 5.70 -3.48 8.99
N HIS A 154 5.06 -3.44 10.16
CA HIS A 154 5.77 -3.60 11.43
C HIS A 154 6.26 -5.04 11.56
N SER A 155 7.47 -5.28 12.11
CA SER A 155 8.08 -6.62 12.24
C SER A 155 7.18 -7.65 12.94
N GLU A 156 6.51 -7.25 14.02
CA GLU A 156 5.55 -8.10 14.75
C GLU A 156 4.14 -8.17 14.11
N GLY A 157 3.91 -7.52 12.97
CA GLY A 157 2.59 -7.48 12.32
C GLY A 157 1.56 -6.63 13.06
N ARG A 158 1.99 -5.63 13.86
CA ARG A 158 1.09 -4.73 14.60
C ARG A 158 0.41 -3.66 13.75
N ARG A 159 1.06 -3.24 12.67
CA ARG A 159 0.60 -2.19 11.75
C ARG A 159 1.15 -2.42 10.34
N ALA A 160 0.46 -1.85 9.36
CA ALA A 160 0.89 -1.76 7.97
C ALA A 160 0.62 -0.35 7.45
N TRP A 161 1.45 0.10 6.51
CA TRP A 161 1.37 1.41 5.88
C TRP A 161 1.49 1.27 4.37
N LEU A 162 0.66 2.00 3.64
CA LEU A 162 0.66 2.11 2.19
C LEU A 162 1.57 3.24 1.72
N THR A 163 2.15 3.10 0.53
CA THR A 163 2.90 4.14 -0.19
C THR A 163 2.86 3.87 -1.68
N GLY A 164 3.30 4.82 -2.51
CA GLY A 164 3.36 4.63 -3.95
C GLY A 164 2.01 4.81 -4.63
N PHE A 165 1.08 5.57 -4.03
CA PHE A 165 -0.21 5.91 -4.65
C PHE A 165 0.00 6.55 -6.02
N ARG A 166 -0.67 5.99 -7.04
CA ARG A 166 -0.56 6.46 -8.43
C ARG A 166 -1.84 7.15 -8.86
N ALA A 167 -1.69 8.08 -9.80
CA ALA A 167 -2.84 8.65 -10.49
C ALA A 167 -3.58 7.53 -11.23
N LEU A 168 -4.87 7.35 -10.94
CA LEU A 168 -5.73 6.49 -11.74
C LEU A 168 -5.79 7.08 -13.15
N ARG A 169 -5.56 6.25 -14.15
CA ARG A 169 -5.78 6.66 -15.54
C ARG A 169 -7.28 6.68 -15.79
N ALA A 170 -7.77 7.72 -16.45
CA ALA A 170 -9.14 7.72 -16.97
C ALA A 170 -9.32 6.53 -17.92
N VAL A 171 -10.49 5.90 -17.91
CA VAL A 171 -10.84 4.87 -18.89
C VAL A 171 -10.78 5.54 -20.27
N PRO A 172 -9.90 5.12 -21.20
CA PRO A 172 -9.84 5.71 -22.53
C PRO A 172 -11.15 5.48 -23.28
N ASP A 173 -11.54 6.43 -24.13
CA ASP A 173 -12.65 6.26 -25.07
C ASP A 173 -12.38 5.07 -26.03
N ALA A 174 -13.47 4.50 -26.55
CA ALA A 174 -13.54 3.21 -27.24
C ALA A 174 -12.59 2.98 -28.44
N GLU A 175 -11.95 4.03 -28.95
CA GLU A 175 -11.08 4.03 -30.12
C GLU A 175 -9.57 3.97 -29.78
N ALA A 176 -9.19 4.16 -28.51
CA ALA A 176 -7.79 4.17 -28.06
C ALA A 176 -7.35 2.86 -27.39
N PHE A 177 -8.00 1.73 -27.72
CA PHE A 177 -7.57 0.38 -27.33
C PHE A 177 -6.38 -0.09 -28.17
N ASP A 178 -5.38 0.77 -28.35
CA ASP A 178 -4.16 0.41 -29.05
C ASP A 178 -3.04 0.24 -28.03
N SER A 179 -2.39 -0.93 -28.10
CA SER A 179 -1.06 -1.39 -27.64
C SER A 179 -0.28 -0.71 -26.47
N ASP A 180 -0.49 0.57 -26.15
CA ASP A 180 0.26 1.39 -25.20
C ASP A 180 0.03 1.07 -23.72
N ILE A 181 -1.06 0.37 -23.36
CA ILE A 181 -1.27 -0.06 -21.96
C ILE A 181 -0.29 -1.19 -21.61
N LEU A 182 0.05 -2.09 -22.55
CA LEU A 182 1.05 -3.14 -22.33
C LEU A 182 2.49 -2.59 -22.24
N ALA A 183 2.81 -1.56 -23.02
CA ALA A 183 4.12 -0.92 -22.99
C ALA A 183 4.42 -0.20 -21.65
N ASN A 184 3.38 0.08 -20.85
CA ASN A 184 3.47 0.88 -19.62
C ASN A 184 3.08 0.12 -18.34
N VAL A 185 2.76 -1.18 -18.43
CA VAL A 185 2.63 -2.01 -17.23
C VAL A 185 4.02 -2.43 -16.82
N ASP A 186 4.48 -1.83 -15.73
CA ASP A 186 5.68 -2.25 -15.01
C ASP A 186 5.72 -3.79 -14.90
N PRO A 187 6.81 -4.45 -15.38
CA PRO A 187 6.94 -5.89 -15.33
C PRO A 187 6.67 -6.48 -13.95
N GLU A 188 7.02 -5.80 -12.86
CA GLU A 188 6.76 -6.31 -11.50
C GLU A 188 5.27 -6.21 -11.12
N ARG A 189 4.54 -5.25 -11.69
CA ARG A 189 3.12 -5.04 -11.41
C ARG A 189 2.22 -6.05 -12.10
N VAL A 190 2.69 -6.65 -13.20
CA VAL A 190 1.87 -7.58 -14.00
C VAL A 190 1.37 -8.76 -13.16
N HIS A 191 2.15 -9.18 -12.16
CA HIS A 191 1.84 -10.27 -11.23
C HIS A 191 0.63 -10.01 -10.30
N TYR A 192 0.24 -8.74 -10.14
CA TYR A 192 -0.79 -8.33 -9.18
C TYR A 192 -1.97 -7.61 -9.85
N VAL A 193 -1.99 -7.52 -11.18
CA VAL A 193 -2.97 -6.69 -11.91
C VAL A 193 -4.37 -7.31 -11.87
N ALA A 194 -5.37 -6.50 -11.52
CA ALA A 194 -6.77 -6.89 -11.63
C ALA A 194 -7.20 -6.99 -13.10
N PRO A 195 -8.13 -7.90 -13.47
CA PRO A 195 -8.60 -8.07 -14.84
C PRO A 195 -9.00 -6.76 -15.53
N GLU A 196 -9.75 -5.90 -14.83
CA GLU A 196 -10.20 -4.60 -15.32
C GLU A 196 -9.08 -3.56 -15.40
N ALA A 197 -8.06 -3.67 -14.56
CA ALA A 197 -6.89 -2.77 -14.56
C ALA A 197 -5.90 -3.09 -15.70
N THR A 198 -6.12 -4.17 -16.45
CA THR A 198 -5.37 -4.49 -17.67
C THR A 198 -5.68 -3.53 -18.82
N GLY A 199 -6.79 -2.78 -18.73
CA GLY A 199 -7.31 -1.96 -19.82
C GLY A 199 -7.87 -2.78 -21.00
N ARG A 200 -7.94 -4.12 -20.90
CA ARG A 200 -8.56 -4.98 -21.93
C ARG A 200 -10.05 -5.21 -21.71
N LEU A 201 -10.56 -4.87 -20.51
CA LEU A 201 -11.97 -4.97 -20.15
C LEU A 201 -12.55 -3.56 -20.06
N ARG A 202 -13.75 -3.35 -20.61
CA ARG A 202 -14.48 -2.08 -20.53
C ARG A 202 -15.13 -1.90 -19.15
N ARG A 203 -14.29 -1.86 -18.11
CA ARG A 203 -14.71 -1.79 -16.71
C ARG A 203 -13.87 -0.77 -15.95
N PRO A 204 -14.46 0.00 -15.03
CA PRO A 204 -13.72 0.97 -14.25
C PRO A 204 -12.78 0.28 -13.26
N VAL A 205 -11.62 0.89 -13.03
CA VAL A 205 -10.72 0.55 -11.93
C VAL A 205 -11.23 1.25 -10.68
N ASP A 206 -11.56 0.49 -9.64
CA ASP A 206 -12.07 0.99 -8.36
C ASP A 206 -11.43 0.24 -7.18
N ALA A 207 -11.94 0.47 -5.97
CA ALA A 207 -11.45 -0.16 -4.74
C ALA A 207 -11.38 -1.70 -4.83
N ARG A 208 -12.23 -2.33 -5.65
CA ARG A 208 -12.26 -3.79 -5.84
C ARG A 208 -11.11 -4.30 -6.71
N SER A 209 -10.50 -3.43 -7.51
CA SER A 209 -9.24 -3.72 -8.21
C SER A 209 -8.11 -3.89 -7.21
N ASP A 210 -8.04 -3.01 -6.19
CA ASP A 210 -7.04 -3.15 -5.11
C ASP A 210 -7.25 -4.45 -4.31
N LEU A 211 -8.51 -4.88 -4.11
CA LEU A 211 -8.82 -6.14 -3.43
C LEU A 211 -8.33 -7.36 -4.20
N TYR A 212 -8.42 -7.35 -5.52
CA TYR A 212 -7.83 -8.40 -6.35
C TYR A 212 -6.31 -8.42 -6.18
N SER A 213 -5.65 -7.27 -6.29
CA SER A 213 -4.20 -7.16 -6.09
C SER A 213 -3.78 -7.63 -4.69
N LEU A 214 -4.55 -7.30 -3.65
CA LEU A 214 -4.33 -7.80 -2.29
C LEU A 214 -4.44 -9.34 -2.23
N GLY A 215 -5.39 -9.94 -2.95
CA GLY A 215 -5.49 -11.39 -3.11
C GLY A 215 -4.25 -12.01 -3.74
N CYS A 216 -3.67 -11.38 -4.77
CA CYS A 216 -2.43 -11.85 -5.40
C CYS A 216 -1.26 -11.79 -4.41
N ILE A 217 -1.16 -10.69 -3.65
CA ILE A 217 -0.13 -10.51 -2.62
C ILE A 217 -0.28 -11.56 -1.52
N PHE A 218 -1.50 -11.83 -1.06
CA PHE A 218 -1.74 -12.85 -0.04
C PHE A 218 -1.40 -14.26 -0.55
N TYR A 219 -1.72 -14.58 -1.79
CA TYR A 219 -1.30 -15.83 -2.41
C TYR A 219 0.23 -15.97 -2.41
N GLN A 220 0.95 -14.92 -2.79
CA GLN A 220 2.42 -14.94 -2.77
C GLN A 220 2.99 -15.05 -1.36
N MET A 221 2.42 -14.35 -0.38
CA MET A 221 2.83 -14.47 1.02
C MET A 221 2.67 -15.91 1.53
N LEU A 222 1.61 -16.61 1.11
CA LEU A 222 1.31 -17.98 1.58
C LEU A 222 2.12 -19.06 0.85
N THR A 223 2.48 -18.83 -0.41
CA THR A 223 3.11 -19.86 -1.25
C THR A 223 4.58 -19.56 -1.57
N GLY A 224 5.03 -18.32 -1.36
CA GLY A 224 6.32 -17.82 -1.82
C GLY A 224 6.42 -17.61 -3.33
N SER A 225 5.32 -17.77 -4.08
CA SER A 225 5.28 -17.67 -5.55
C SER A 225 4.11 -16.81 -6.01
N VAL A 226 4.28 -16.09 -7.13
CA VAL A 226 3.17 -15.37 -7.77
C VAL A 226 2.15 -16.34 -8.36
N LEU A 227 0.93 -15.88 -8.67
CA LEU A 227 -0.16 -16.73 -9.17
C LEU A 227 0.17 -17.44 -10.49
N PHE A 228 0.83 -16.73 -11.41
CA PHE A 228 1.11 -17.23 -12.75
C PHE A 228 2.61 -17.11 -13.07
N PRO A 229 3.46 -17.90 -12.41
CA PRO A 229 4.90 -17.81 -12.59
C PRO A 229 5.31 -18.28 -13.99
N ASN A 230 6.46 -17.80 -14.47
CA ASN A 230 7.10 -18.24 -15.73
C ASN A 230 6.28 -17.98 -17.01
N LEU A 231 5.38 -16.98 -17.00
CA LEU A 231 4.67 -16.53 -18.19
C LEU A 231 5.28 -15.24 -18.74
N ALA A 232 5.17 -15.01 -20.05
CA ALA A 232 5.45 -13.70 -20.61
C ALA A 232 4.39 -12.69 -20.13
N PRO A 233 4.70 -11.38 -20.00
CA PRO A 233 3.76 -10.39 -19.46
C PRO A 233 2.39 -10.36 -20.17
N SER A 234 2.36 -10.55 -21.49
CA SER A 234 1.11 -10.59 -22.27
C SER A 234 0.24 -11.83 -21.97
N GLU A 235 0.90 -12.96 -21.71
CA GLU A 235 0.27 -14.23 -21.33
C GLU A 235 -0.21 -14.20 -19.88
N GLU A 236 0.57 -13.59 -18.99
CA GLU A 236 0.19 -13.38 -17.60
C GLU A 236 -1.04 -12.47 -17.50
N ILE A 237 -1.08 -11.36 -18.25
CA ILE A 237 -2.29 -10.53 -18.35
C ILE A 237 -3.49 -11.36 -18.81
N HIS A 238 -3.32 -12.23 -19.81
CA HIS A 238 -4.39 -13.12 -20.25
C HIS A 238 -4.80 -14.11 -19.14
N ALA A 239 -3.84 -14.65 -18.38
CA ALA A 239 -4.10 -15.51 -17.23
C ALA A 239 -4.89 -14.79 -16.14
N HIS A 240 -4.54 -13.54 -15.83
CA HIS A 240 -5.28 -12.70 -14.91
C HIS A 240 -6.73 -12.50 -15.37
N ILE A 241 -7.01 -12.41 -16.67
CA ILE A 241 -8.37 -12.24 -17.20
C ILE A 241 -9.15 -13.56 -17.20
N ALA A 242 -8.56 -14.66 -17.68
CA ALA A 242 -9.32 -15.85 -18.07
C ALA A 242 -9.03 -17.12 -17.25
N ARG A 243 -7.82 -17.26 -16.66
CA ARG A 243 -7.43 -18.48 -15.94
C ARG A 243 -7.94 -18.46 -14.50
N ARG A 244 -8.37 -19.62 -14.00
CA ARG A 244 -8.71 -19.75 -12.58
C ARG A 244 -7.45 -19.54 -11.72
N PRO A 245 -7.54 -18.76 -10.64
CA PRO A 245 -6.37 -18.32 -9.87
C PRO A 245 -5.69 -19.42 -9.04
N MET A 246 -6.39 -20.50 -8.70
CA MET A 246 -5.86 -21.59 -7.87
C MET A 246 -6.41 -22.93 -8.37
N ASP A 247 -5.67 -23.61 -9.25
CA ASP A 247 -5.98 -24.98 -9.66
C ASP A 247 -5.15 -26.02 -8.88
N GLY A 248 -5.73 -27.21 -8.72
CA GLY A 248 -5.06 -28.41 -8.21
C GLY A 248 -4.14 -28.21 -7.00
N SER A 249 -2.82 -28.34 -7.24
CA SER A 249 -1.76 -28.38 -6.23
C SER A 249 -1.58 -27.05 -5.49
N ALA A 250 -1.84 -25.90 -6.12
CA ALA A 250 -1.67 -24.59 -5.48
C ALA A 250 -2.64 -24.39 -4.30
N ALA A 251 -3.89 -24.86 -4.44
CA ALA A 251 -4.88 -24.79 -3.37
C ALA A 251 -4.52 -25.70 -2.18
N SER A 252 -3.78 -26.79 -2.41
CA SER A 252 -3.45 -27.78 -1.38
C SER A 252 -2.40 -27.31 -0.36
N VAL A 253 -1.61 -26.30 -0.72
CA VAL A 253 -0.58 -25.70 0.15
C VAL A 253 -1.17 -24.64 1.08
N ILE A 254 -2.34 -24.09 0.72
CA ILE A 254 -3.01 -23.03 1.48
C ILE A 254 -3.88 -23.66 2.57
N ALA A 255 -3.83 -23.10 3.78
CA ALA A 255 -4.68 -23.52 4.88
C ALA A 255 -6.17 -23.46 4.48
N PRO A 256 -6.97 -24.54 4.66
CA PRO A 256 -8.34 -24.60 4.16
C PRO A 256 -9.22 -23.43 4.58
N GLN A 257 -9.02 -22.90 5.78
CA GLN A 257 -9.78 -21.75 6.27
C GLN A 257 -9.50 -20.44 5.52
N LEU A 258 -8.35 -20.30 4.86
CA LEU A 258 -7.98 -19.12 4.07
C LEU A 258 -8.45 -19.18 2.62
N LEU A 259 -8.71 -20.39 2.11
CA LEU A 259 -9.06 -20.60 0.71
C LEU A 259 -10.32 -19.81 0.29
N PRO A 260 -11.42 -19.77 1.08
CA PRO A 260 -12.59 -18.96 0.73
C PRO A 260 -12.28 -17.46 0.61
N ILE A 261 -11.42 -16.92 1.48
CA ILE A 261 -11.02 -15.51 1.45
C ILE A 261 -10.24 -15.23 0.17
N LEU A 262 -9.23 -16.05 -0.15
CA LEU A 262 -8.42 -15.85 -1.35
C LEU A 262 -9.22 -16.02 -2.64
N LEU A 263 -10.07 -17.06 -2.73
CA LEU A 263 -10.90 -17.29 -3.90
C LEU A 263 -11.85 -16.11 -4.16
N ARG A 264 -12.41 -15.53 -3.10
CA ARG A 264 -13.27 -14.35 -3.22
C ARG A 264 -12.49 -13.10 -3.59
N LEU A 265 -11.29 -12.87 -3.03
CA LEU A 265 -10.43 -11.75 -3.45
C LEU A 265 -10.04 -11.87 -4.93
N LEU A 266 -9.74 -13.09 -5.39
CA LEU A 266 -9.26 -13.37 -6.75
C LEU A 266 -10.38 -13.70 -7.76
N ALA A 267 -11.64 -13.48 -7.40
CA ALA A 267 -12.74 -13.61 -8.34
C ALA A 267 -12.54 -12.66 -9.52
N LYS A 268 -12.80 -13.13 -10.74
CA LYS A 268 -12.52 -12.33 -11.95
C LYS A 268 -13.51 -11.18 -12.09
N GLU A 269 -14.77 -11.44 -11.78
CA GLU A 269 -15.84 -10.44 -11.77
C GLU A 269 -15.76 -9.59 -10.50
N PRO A 270 -15.62 -8.24 -10.60
CA PRO A 270 -15.57 -7.38 -9.41
C PRO A 270 -16.80 -7.50 -8.50
N GLN A 271 -17.98 -7.84 -9.02
CA GLN A 271 -19.18 -8.03 -8.19
C GLN A 271 -19.12 -9.29 -7.32
N GLU A 272 -18.34 -10.30 -7.71
CA GLU A 272 -18.16 -11.54 -6.95
C GLU A 272 -17.12 -11.40 -5.84
N ARG A 273 -16.30 -10.35 -5.90
CA ARG A 273 -15.28 -10.04 -4.88
C ARG A 273 -15.91 -9.51 -3.59
N TYR A 274 -15.08 -9.36 -2.57
CA TYR A 274 -15.40 -8.45 -1.47
C TYR A 274 -15.70 -7.06 -2.04
N GLN A 275 -16.73 -6.41 -1.51
CA GLN A 275 -17.09 -5.04 -1.94
C GLN A 275 -16.38 -3.98 -1.09
N ALA A 276 -15.86 -4.36 0.08
CA ALA A 276 -15.08 -3.49 0.94
C ALA A 276 -13.92 -4.25 1.60
N ALA A 277 -12.77 -3.58 1.76
CA ALA A 277 -11.63 -4.14 2.49
C ALA A 277 -11.93 -4.40 3.98
N THR A 278 -12.91 -3.70 4.57
CA THR A 278 -13.39 -3.96 5.94
C THR A 278 -13.96 -5.36 6.10
N ASP A 279 -14.58 -5.92 5.06
CA ASP A 279 -15.12 -7.29 5.12
C ASP A 279 -14.00 -8.34 5.07
N VAL A 280 -12.92 -8.06 4.35
CA VAL A 280 -11.70 -8.89 4.38
C VAL A 280 -11.09 -8.88 5.80
N VAL A 281 -11.04 -7.72 6.45
CA VAL A 281 -10.55 -7.60 7.84
C VAL A 281 -11.41 -8.44 8.78
N LYS A 282 -12.74 -8.36 8.67
CA LYS A 282 -13.65 -9.15 9.52
C LYS A 282 -13.39 -10.65 9.38
N ASP A 283 -13.31 -11.14 8.15
CA ASP A 283 -13.12 -12.57 7.89
C ASP A 283 -11.74 -13.04 8.36
N LEU A 284 -10.68 -12.26 8.16
CA LEU A 284 -9.35 -12.57 8.70
C LEU A 284 -9.32 -12.60 10.23
N LEU A 285 -10.00 -11.67 10.90
CA LEU A 285 -10.06 -11.64 12.36
C LEU A 285 -10.89 -12.78 12.94
N ALA A 286 -11.98 -13.18 12.27
CA ALA A 286 -12.79 -14.32 12.68
C ALA A 286 -11.99 -15.63 12.68
N LEU A 287 -11.02 -15.77 11.76
CA LEU A 287 -10.09 -16.91 11.73
C LEU A 287 -8.98 -16.85 12.78
N HIS A 288 -8.67 -15.66 13.31
CA HIS A 288 -7.63 -15.45 14.30
C HIS A 288 -8.13 -15.56 15.75
N ALA A 289 -9.44 -15.37 15.97
CA ALA A 289 -10.03 -15.54 17.30
C ALA A 289 -9.86 -17.01 17.75
N PRO A 290 -9.14 -17.27 18.87
CA PRO A 290 -9.09 -18.62 19.42
C PRO A 290 -10.52 -19.03 19.81
N GLY A 291 -10.92 -20.24 19.43
CA GLY A 291 -12.12 -20.84 19.99
C GLY A 291 -12.00 -20.91 21.51
N SER A 292 -12.91 -20.23 22.21
CA SER A 292 -13.29 -20.39 23.63
C SER A 292 -12.14 -20.44 24.66
N GLY A 293 -11.93 -19.31 25.33
CA GLY A 293 -11.20 -19.20 26.60
C GLY A 293 -11.14 -17.75 27.03
N ASP A 294 -11.70 -17.45 28.19
CA ASP A 294 -11.94 -16.12 28.77
C ASP A 294 -10.71 -15.18 28.82
N ASP A 295 -11.01 -13.88 28.89
CA ASP A 295 -10.13 -12.72 29.00
C ASP A 295 -9.40 -12.22 27.72
N ALA A 296 -10.06 -11.27 27.03
CA ALA A 296 -9.36 -10.23 26.28
C ALA A 296 -10.02 -8.86 26.51
N PRO A 297 -9.24 -7.79 26.79
CA PRO A 297 -9.78 -6.44 26.73
C PRO A 297 -9.95 -6.02 25.27
N ALA A 298 -11.14 -5.50 24.94
CA ALA A 298 -11.48 -5.04 23.60
C ALA A 298 -10.57 -3.90 23.12
N PRO A 299 -10.13 -3.87 21.84
CA PRO A 299 -9.58 -2.65 21.27
C PRO A 299 -10.74 -1.68 20.98
N ALA A 300 -10.66 -0.48 21.53
CA ALA A 300 -11.58 0.61 21.24
C ALA A 300 -11.44 1.04 19.77
N ILE A 301 -12.30 0.48 18.91
CA ILE A 301 -12.54 1.02 17.57
C ILE A 301 -13.52 2.18 17.76
N ALA A 302 -13.01 3.42 17.83
CA ALA A 302 -13.84 4.60 17.69
C ALA A 302 -14.27 4.74 16.22
N LEU A 303 -15.34 4.05 15.84
CA LEU A 303 -16.12 4.38 14.64
C LEU A 303 -16.81 5.72 14.92
N GLY A 304 -16.18 6.81 14.51
CA GLY A 304 -16.83 8.12 14.50
C GLY A 304 -18.02 8.08 13.54
N ALA A 305 -19.22 8.18 14.10
CA ALA A 305 -20.45 8.33 13.33
C ALA A 305 -20.38 9.63 12.51
N VAL A 306 -20.42 9.49 11.18
CA VAL A 306 -20.58 10.62 10.27
C VAL A 306 -22.05 11.04 10.34
N GLN A 307 -22.32 12.20 10.95
CA GLN A 307 -23.62 12.85 10.84
C GLN A 307 -23.72 13.51 9.46
N CYS A 308 -24.71 13.08 8.67
CA CYS A 308 -25.13 13.79 7.47
C CYS A 308 -25.62 15.19 7.85
N VAL A 309 -25.00 16.21 7.26
CA VAL A 309 -25.53 17.57 7.29
C VAL A 309 -26.33 17.77 6.00
N ASP A 310 -27.65 17.79 6.14
CA ASP A 310 -28.57 18.23 5.11
C ASP A 310 -28.21 19.66 4.68
N SER A 311 -27.98 19.83 3.39
CA SER A 311 -27.75 21.13 2.77
C SER A 311 -28.95 21.48 1.91
N ARG A 312 -29.72 22.46 2.37
CA ARG A 312 -30.48 23.43 1.56
C ARG A 312 -31.05 24.53 2.45
N PRO A 313 -30.87 25.80 2.10
CA PRO A 313 -31.97 26.75 2.03
C PRO A 313 -32.73 26.60 0.71
#